data_AF-A0A1G7G1G5-F1
#
_entry.id   AF-A0A1G7G1G5-F1
#
_cell.length_a   1.000
_cell.length_b   1.000
_cell.length_c   1.000
_cell.angle_alpha   90.00
_cell.angle_beta   90.00
_cell.angle_gamma   90.00
#
_symmetry.space_group_name_H-M   'P 1'
#
loop_
_entity.id
_entity.type
_entity.pdbx_description
1 polymer ?
#
loop_
_entity_poly.entity_id
_entity_poly.type
_entity_poly.pdbx_seq_one_letter_code
_entity_poly.pdbx_strand_id
1 'polypeptide(L)'
;MGGGSGGAAIAGLASFGPDGLTPEVRQYRYGIELYHIKYYSRTRNQDGSYNVQDIAESGAYDSEGDFYWSRASFGHGPAWLAGAVGGRREPVEKCVSTSSDGTCRRYETVGYTNVYGSTGIGGFTGAPTSWTPNRLRGVAIRYLDYQGNERAEFVSY
;
A
#
# COMPACT_ATOMS: atom_id res chain seq x y z
N MET A 1 20.64 62.04 -3.43
CA MET A 1 19.72 61.46 -4.42
C MET A 1 19.99 59.96 -4.49
N GLY A 2 18.92 59.15 -4.43
CA GLY A 2 18.91 57.69 -4.64
C GLY A 2 19.48 56.87 -3.46
N GLY A 3 18.72 56.20 -2.58
CA GLY A 3 17.41 55.59 -2.76
C GLY A 3 17.57 54.19 -3.36
N GLY A 4 17.58 53.15 -2.53
CA GLY A 4 17.79 51.77 -2.99
C GLY A 4 17.83 50.75 -1.85
N SER A 5 16.77 50.70 -1.06
CA SER A 5 16.46 49.64 -0.11
C SER A 5 16.39 48.27 -0.81
N GLY A 6 17.48 47.49 -0.77
CA GLY A 6 17.49 46.08 -1.14
C GLY A 6 16.99 45.14 -0.03
N GLY A 7 16.52 45.70 1.09
CA GLY A 7 16.07 44.97 2.29
C GLY A 7 14.58 44.60 2.31
N ALA A 8 13.86 44.66 1.18
CA ALA A 8 12.39 44.57 1.17
C ALA A 8 11.81 43.59 0.14
N ALA A 9 12.41 42.41 -0.03
CA ALA A 9 11.79 41.28 -0.74
C ALA A 9 11.90 39.93 0.00
N ILE A 10 12.26 39.95 1.29
CA ILE A 10 12.41 38.74 2.13
C ILE A 10 11.27 38.66 3.17
N ALA A 11 10.49 39.73 3.32
CA ALA A 11 9.42 39.89 4.31
C ALA A 11 8.07 39.26 3.87
N GLY A 12 8.15 38.03 3.39
CA GLY A 12 7.00 37.17 3.08
C GLY A 12 7.41 35.73 2.75
N LEU A 13 8.69 35.38 2.97
CA LEU A 13 9.22 34.07 2.65
C LEU A 13 8.58 33.04 3.58
N ALA A 14 7.75 32.18 3.00
CA ALA A 14 7.40 30.91 3.59
C ALA A 14 8.67 30.28 4.19
N SER A 15 8.61 29.87 5.45
CA SER A 15 9.73 29.20 6.11
C SER A 15 9.96 27.87 5.39
N PHE A 16 10.96 27.83 4.50
CA PHE A 16 11.35 26.63 3.80
C PHE A 16 12.10 25.71 4.77
N GLY A 17 11.79 24.41 4.74
CA GLY A 17 12.56 23.42 5.48
C GLY A 17 13.84 23.02 4.74
N PRO A 18 14.63 22.07 5.30
CA PRO A 18 15.87 21.57 4.68
C PRO A 18 15.67 21.03 3.25
N ASP A 19 14.47 20.53 2.98
CA ASP A 19 13.99 20.03 1.69
C ASP A 19 13.57 21.13 0.69
N GLY A 20 13.72 22.41 1.05
CA GLY A 20 13.30 23.54 0.20
C GLY A 20 11.79 23.67 0.04
N LEU A 21 10.98 22.97 0.84
CA LEU A 21 9.52 23.02 0.75
C LEU A 21 8.92 23.89 1.87
N THR A 22 7.79 24.54 1.57
CA THR A 22 6.96 25.15 2.61
C THR A 22 6.23 24.06 3.41
N PRO A 23 5.78 24.33 4.65
CA PRO A 23 5.03 23.36 5.44
C PRO A 23 3.80 22.80 4.70
N GLU A 24 3.11 23.63 3.93
CA GLU A 24 1.92 23.25 3.16
C GLU A 24 2.27 22.27 2.05
N VAL A 25 3.31 22.55 1.25
CA VAL A 25 3.76 21.65 0.18
C VAL A 25 4.28 20.33 0.74
N ARG A 26 4.96 20.39 1.90
CA ARG A 26 5.44 19.20 2.61
C ARG A 26 4.30 18.29 3.05
N GLN A 27 3.17 18.84 3.48
CA GLN A 27 1.98 18.05 3.83
C GLN A 27 1.45 17.27 2.62
N TYR A 28 1.40 17.88 1.43
CA TYR A 28 1.01 17.16 0.22
C TYR A 28 1.99 16.04 -0.14
N ARG A 29 3.31 16.30 -0.06
CA ARG A 29 4.34 15.26 -0.30
C ARG A 29 4.17 14.09 0.67
N TYR A 30 3.96 14.36 1.95
CA TYR A 30 3.78 13.33 2.98
C TYR A 30 2.42 12.62 2.90
N GLY A 31 1.44 13.23 2.24
CA GLY A 31 0.18 12.58 1.89
C GLY A 31 0.27 11.64 0.68
N ILE A 32 1.42 11.58 -0.01
CA ILE A 32 1.66 10.65 -1.10
C ILE A 32 2.30 9.37 -0.55
N GLU A 33 1.63 8.24 -0.76
CA GLU A 33 2.16 6.91 -0.46
C GLU A 33 2.41 6.14 -1.75
N LEU A 34 3.60 5.56 -1.88
CA LEU A 34 4.03 4.82 -3.07
C LEU A 34 4.34 3.37 -2.71
N TYR A 35 3.83 2.43 -3.52
CA TYR A 35 4.12 1.01 -3.40
C TYR A 35 4.55 0.45 -4.76
N HIS A 36 5.75 -0.10 -4.84
CA HIS A 36 6.22 -0.85 -5.99
C HIS A 36 6.07 -2.34 -5.72
N ILE A 37 5.10 -2.97 -6.36
CA ILE A 37 4.91 -4.41 -6.31
C ILE A 37 5.77 -5.00 -7.43
N LYS A 38 7.00 -5.41 -7.09
CA LYS A 38 7.93 -6.02 -8.05
C LYS A 38 7.43 -7.39 -8.47
N TYR A 39 6.90 -8.15 -7.52
CA TYR A 39 6.29 -9.44 -7.76
C TYR A 39 5.44 -9.84 -6.56
N TYR A 40 4.16 -10.09 -6.78
CA TYR A 40 3.33 -10.80 -5.81
C TYR A 40 2.64 -11.97 -6.49
N SER A 41 2.68 -13.15 -5.89
CA SER A 41 1.90 -14.30 -6.35
C SER A 41 1.47 -15.17 -5.18
N ARG A 42 0.28 -15.75 -5.31
CA ARG A 42 -0.26 -16.65 -4.30
C ARG A 42 -0.87 -17.87 -4.99
N THR A 43 -0.33 -19.05 -4.68
CA THR A 43 -0.76 -20.32 -5.27
C THR A 43 -1.16 -21.28 -4.18
N ARG A 44 -2.33 -21.92 -4.33
CA ARG A 44 -2.79 -22.95 -3.40
C ARG A 44 -2.09 -24.28 -3.72
N ASN A 45 -1.48 -24.88 -2.71
CA ASN A 45 -0.88 -26.20 -2.78
C ASN A 45 -1.98 -27.29 -2.67
N GLN A 46 -1.63 -28.53 -3.04
CA GLN A 46 -2.57 -29.66 -2.98
C GLN A 46 -3.04 -29.98 -1.55
N ASP A 47 -2.18 -29.72 -0.55
CA ASP A 47 -2.49 -29.87 0.88
C ASP A 47 -3.39 -28.74 1.43
N GLY A 48 -3.79 -27.79 0.58
CA GLY A 48 -4.62 -26.65 0.93
C GLY A 48 -3.86 -25.46 1.54
N SER A 49 -2.55 -25.58 1.76
CA SER A 49 -1.68 -24.47 2.14
C SER A 49 -1.47 -23.50 0.97
N TYR A 50 -0.84 -22.35 1.22
CA TYR A 50 -0.54 -21.36 0.20
C TYR A 50 0.97 -21.13 0.09
N ASN A 51 1.49 -21.21 -1.13
CA ASN A 51 2.79 -20.67 -1.47
C ASN A 51 2.61 -19.20 -1.86
N VAL A 52 3.26 -18.29 -1.10
CA VAL A 52 3.19 -16.85 -1.31
C VAL A 52 4.57 -16.33 -1.63
N GLN A 53 4.69 -15.63 -2.75
CA GLN A 53 5.85 -14.81 -3.08
C GLN A 53 5.43 -13.35 -3.01
N ASP A 54 6.12 -12.56 -2.22
CA ASP A 54 5.81 -11.15 -1.98
C ASP A 54 7.11 -10.36 -1.98
N ILE A 55 7.32 -9.63 -3.07
CA ILE A 55 8.45 -8.73 -3.29
C ILE A 55 7.83 -7.37 -3.60
N ALA A 56 7.76 -6.54 -2.56
CA ALA A 56 7.25 -5.19 -2.66
C ALA A 56 8.19 -4.21 -1.95
N GLU A 57 8.12 -2.95 -2.37
CA GLU A 57 8.83 -1.84 -1.75
C GLU A 57 7.87 -0.67 -1.53
N SER A 58 8.05 0.06 -0.43
CA SER A 58 7.36 1.33 -0.19
C SER A 58 8.31 2.48 -0.43
N GLY A 59 7.83 3.47 -1.17
CA GLY A 59 8.55 4.70 -1.45
C GLY A 59 8.26 5.73 -0.38
N ALA A 60 9.30 6.40 0.11
CA ALA A 60 9.19 7.47 1.09
C ALA A 60 10.21 8.57 0.80
N TYR A 61 9.97 9.74 1.39
CA TYR A 61 10.93 10.85 1.41
C TYR A 61 11.49 10.97 2.81
N ASP A 62 12.80 11.16 2.94
CA ASP A 62 13.41 11.44 4.23
C ASP A 62 13.22 12.90 4.68
N SER A 63 13.88 13.29 5.76
CA SER A 63 13.81 14.65 6.31
C SER A 63 14.48 15.71 5.43
N GLU A 64 15.41 15.32 4.55
CA GLU A 64 16.07 16.19 3.58
C GLU A 64 15.28 16.28 2.27
N GLY A 65 14.27 15.42 2.11
CA GLY A 65 13.41 15.38 0.95
C GLY A 65 13.93 14.46 -0.16
N ASP A 66 14.91 13.62 0.15
CA ASP A 66 15.42 12.62 -0.78
C ASP A 66 14.49 11.40 -0.79
N PHE A 67 14.18 10.94 -2.00
CA PHE A 67 13.32 9.78 -2.20
C PHE A 67 14.10 8.47 -2.07
N TYR A 68 13.55 7.50 -1.35
CA TYR A 68 14.12 6.17 -1.22
C TYR A 68 13.06 5.07 -1.24
N TRP A 69 13.49 3.88 -1.67
CA TRP A 69 12.71 2.65 -1.56
C TRP A 69 13.11 1.88 -0.31
N SER A 70 12.12 1.36 0.40
CA SER A 70 12.32 0.48 1.54
C SER A 70 11.56 -0.83 1.35
N ARG A 71 12.08 -1.92 1.91
CA ARG A 71 11.43 -3.23 1.79
C ARG A 71 10.04 -3.18 2.42
N ALA A 72 9.05 -3.65 1.68
CA ALA A 72 7.66 -3.73 2.13
C ALA A 72 7.05 -5.10 1.79
N SER A 73 5.74 -5.22 2.00
CA SER A 73 4.95 -6.40 1.65
C SER A 73 3.62 -5.94 1.09
N PHE A 74 3.19 -6.53 -0.03
CA PHE A 74 1.82 -6.35 -0.50
C PHE A 74 0.83 -7.00 0.48
N GLY A 75 1.07 -8.25 0.86
CA GLY A 75 0.17 -9.03 1.73
C GLY A 75 -0.06 -8.38 3.09
N HIS A 76 1.00 -7.90 3.74
CA HIS A 76 0.91 -7.20 5.02
C HIS A 76 0.81 -5.67 4.88
N GLY A 77 0.70 -5.18 3.64
CA GLY A 77 0.61 -3.76 3.34
C GLY A 77 -0.70 -3.11 3.81
N PRO A 78 -0.85 -1.80 3.57
CA PRO A 78 -2.04 -1.05 3.97
C PRO A 78 -3.27 -1.52 3.20
N ALA A 79 -4.46 -1.26 3.77
CA ALA A 79 -5.72 -1.79 3.21
C ALA A 79 -6.07 -1.18 1.85
N TRP A 80 -5.75 0.11 1.65
CA TRP A 80 -5.99 0.80 0.38
C TRP A 80 -5.29 0.13 -0.80
N LEU A 81 -4.12 -0.48 -0.56
CA LEU A 81 -3.32 -1.11 -1.60
C LEU A 81 -4.04 -2.30 -2.23
N ALA A 82 -4.77 -3.09 -1.45
CA ALA A 82 -5.60 -4.16 -1.99
C ALA A 82 -6.68 -3.62 -2.93
N GLY A 83 -7.36 -2.54 -2.55
CA GLY A 83 -8.39 -1.90 -3.37
C GLY A 83 -7.82 -1.30 -4.66
N ALA A 84 -6.67 -0.62 -4.57
CA ALA A 84 -6.03 0.04 -5.71
C ALA A 84 -5.69 -0.93 -6.85
N VAL A 85 -5.32 -2.18 -6.52
CA VAL A 85 -4.94 -3.20 -7.51
C VAL A 85 -6.12 -4.08 -7.96
N GLY A 86 -7.35 -3.79 -7.54
CA GLY A 86 -8.51 -4.66 -7.78
C GLY A 86 -8.45 -5.99 -7.02
N GLY A 87 -7.68 -6.05 -5.95
CA GLY A 87 -7.63 -7.15 -5.00
C GLY A 87 -8.64 -6.96 -3.87
N ARG A 88 -8.43 -7.68 -2.77
CA ARG A 88 -9.25 -7.59 -1.56
C ARG A 88 -8.43 -7.85 -0.31
N ARG A 89 -8.93 -7.39 0.83
CA ARG A 89 -8.35 -7.64 2.14
C ARG A 89 -9.14 -8.75 2.83
N GLU A 90 -8.46 -9.82 3.21
CA GLU A 90 -9.07 -11.01 3.80
C GLU A 90 -8.61 -11.18 5.25
N PRO A 91 -9.49 -11.62 6.16
CA PRO A 91 -9.09 -11.98 7.51
C PRO A 91 -8.17 -13.20 7.48
N VAL A 92 -7.15 -13.19 8.32
CA VAL A 92 -6.33 -14.36 8.61
C VAL A 92 -6.90 -15.00 9.87
N GLU A 93 -7.42 -16.21 9.72
CA GLU A 93 -8.07 -16.94 10.80
C GLU A 93 -7.13 -18.00 11.40
N LYS A 94 -7.09 -18.09 12.72
CA LYS A 94 -6.37 -19.13 13.45
C LYS A 94 -7.36 -20.01 14.20
N CYS A 95 -7.17 -21.32 14.13
CA CYS A 95 -7.91 -22.24 14.97
C CYS A 95 -7.52 -22.04 16.43
N VAL A 96 -8.50 -21.72 17.28
CA VAL A 96 -8.31 -21.48 18.72
C VAL A 96 -9.02 -22.52 19.59
N SER A 97 -9.80 -23.41 18.99
CA SER A 97 -10.43 -24.54 19.67
C SER A 97 -10.62 -25.69 18.71
N THR A 98 -10.22 -26.89 19.15
CA THR A 98 -10.27 -28.12 18.36
C THR A 98 -11.16 -29.14 19.05
N SER A 99 -11.97 -29.85 18.25
CA SER A 99 -12.67 -31.07 18.65
C SER A 99 -11.69 -32.15 19.11
N SER A 100 -12.21 -33.16 19.82
CA SER A 100 -11.47 -34.39 20.15
C SER A 100 -11.02 -35.18 18.90
N ASP A 101 -11.64 -34.97 17.74
CA ASP A 101 -11.30 -35.58 16.46
C ASP A 101 -10.28 -34.77 15.61
N GLY A 102 -9.76 -33.66 16.14
CA GLY A 102 -8.81 -32.79 15.43
C GLY A 102 -9.45 -31.74 14.51
N THR A 103 -10.79 -31.73 14.37
CA THR A 103 -11.49 -30.71 13.59
C THR A 103 -11.52 -29.38 14.33
N CYS A 104 -11.20 -28.27 13.66
CA CYS A 104 -11.33 -26.96 14.28
C CYS A 104 -12.80 -26.60 14.51
N ARG A 105 -13.15 -26.23 15.75
CA ARG A 105 -14.50 -25.79 16.13
C ARG A 105 -14.66 -24.27 16.13
N ARG A 106 -13.58 -23.55 16.43
CA ARG A 106 -13.61 -22.09 16.56
C ARG A 106 -12.37 -21.47 15.96
N TYR A 107 -12.61 -20.52 15.07
CA TYR A 107 -11.60 -19.68 14.47
C TYR A 107 -11.68 -18.28 15.09
N GLU A 108 -10.52 -17.65 15.26
CA GLU A 108 -10.41 -16.22 15.59
C GLU A 108 -9.58 -15.52 14.52
N THR A 109 -9.99 -14.31 14.16
CA THR A 109 -9.23 -13.44 13.26
C THR A 109 -8.00 -12.92 13.99
N VAL A 110 -6.82 -13.33 13.54
CA VAL A 110 -5.53 -12.92 14.10
C VAL A 110 -4.85 -11.81 13.29
N GLY A 111 -5.42 -11.44 12.15
CA GLY A 111 -4.92 -10.35 11.33
C GLY A 111 -5.67 -10.22 10.01
N TYR A 112 -5.12 -9.42 9.12
CA TYR A 112 -5.63 -9.25 7.76
C TYR A 112 -4.48 -9.32 6.77
N THR A 113 -4.77 -9.79 5.57
CA THR A 113 -3.81 -9.82 4.48
C THR A 113 -4.46 -9.42 3.17
N ASN A 114 -3.70 -8.70 2.35
CA ASN A 114 -4.11 -8.31 1.02
C ASN A 114 -3.91 -9.49 0.07
N VAL A 115 -4.90 -9.72 -0.78
CA VAL A 115 -4.95 -10.82 -1.73
C VAL A 115 -5.33 -10.29 -3.10
N TYR A 116 -4.60 -10.75 -4.10
CA TYR A 116 -4.85 -10.50 -5.51
C TYR A 116 -5.03 -11.84 -6.24
N GLY A 117 -6.00 -11.91 -7.15
CA GLY A 117 -6.36 -13.13 -7.88
C GLY A 117 -7.63 -13.83 -7.35
N SER A 118 -8.04 -14.89 -8.05
CA SER A 118 -9.33 -15.57 -7.83
C SER A 118 -9.36 -16.47 -6.60
N THR A 119 -8.23 -16.94 -6.10
CA THR A 119 -8.14 -17.81 -4.92
C THR A 119 -7.97 -17.03 -3.62
N GLY A 120 -9.05 -16.89 -2.86
CA GLY A 120 -9.06 -16.30 -1.52
C GLY A 120 -8.67 -17.25 -0.40
N ILE A 121 -8.26 -16.69 0.74
CA ILE A 121 -8.30 -17.31 2.07
C ILE A 121 -9.78 -17.48 2.40
N GLY A 122 -10.30 -18.70 2.27
CA GLY A 122 -11.66 -19.03 2.66
C GLY A 122 -12.60 -19.52 1.55
N GLY A 123 -12.12 -19.75 0.33
CA GLY A 123 -12.91 -20.48 -0.68
C GLY A 123 -14.27 -19.85 -1.02
N PHE A 124 -14.48 -18.55 -0.77
CA PHE A 124 -15.69 -17.87 -1.20
C PHE A 124 -15.64 -17.65 -2.71
N THR A 125 -16.61 -18.28 -3.37
CA THR A 125 -16.82 -18.38 -4.81
C THR A 125 -17.07 -17.01 -5.44
N GLY A 126 -16.01 -16.34 -5.86
CA GLY A 126 -16.06 -15.41 -7.00
C GLY A 126 -16.00 -16.25 -8.28
N ALA A 127 -16.90 -15.98 -9.23
CA ALA A 127 -17.12 -16.75 -10.45
C ALA A 127 -15.83 -17.28 -11.13
N PRO A 128 -15.83 -18.52 -11.68
CA PRO A 128 -14.66 -19.15 -12.31
C PRO A 128 -14.24 -18.53 -13.65
N THR A 129 -14.67 -17.30 -13.96
CA THR A 129 -14.58 -16.72 -15.31
C THR A 129 -13.74 -15.46 -15.43
N SER A 130 -13.18 -14.91 -14.35
CA SER A 130 -12.15 -13.86 -14.49
C SER A 130 -10.76 -14.50 -14.47
N TRP A 131 -10.08 -14.43 -15.61
CA TRP A 131 -8.65 -14.68 -15.77
C TRP A 131 -7.82 -13.63 -15.01
N THR A 132 -8.10 -13.39 -13.73
CA THR A 132 -7.28 -12.50 -12.94
C THR A 132 -5.93 -13.19 -12.78
N PRO A 133 -4.84 -12.59 -13.26
CA PRO A 133 -3.53 -13.21 -13.16
C PRO A 133 -3.25 -13.54 -11.68
N ASN A 134 -2.73 -14.74 -11.39
CA ASN A 134 -2.25 -15.07 -10.03
C ASN A 134 -0.95 -14.32 -9.67
N ARG A 135 -0.56 -13.36 -10.50
CA ARG A 135 0.67 -12.58 -10.40
C ARG A 135 0.33 -11.11 -10.52
N LEU A 136 0.86 -10.33 -9.61
CA LEU A 136 0.70 -8.89 -9.58
C LEU A 136 2.08 -8.24 -9.70
N ARG A 137 2.16 -7.26 -10.60
CA ARG A 137 3.33 -6.41 -10.79
C ARG A 137 2.86 -5.04 -11.23
N GLY A 138 3.41 -4.00 -10.61
CA GLY A 138 3.00 -2.64 -10.88
C GLY A 138 3.44 -1.66 -9.82
N VAL A 139 3.07 -0.40 -10.00
CA VAL A 139 3.25 0.66 -9.01
C VAL A 139 1.88 1.18 -8.62
N ALA A 140 1.62 1.25 -7.31
CA ALA A 140 0.44 1.85 -6.74
C ALA A 140 0.82 3.18 -6.06
N ILE A 141 -0.04 4.17 -6.19
CA ILE A 141 0.10 5.47 -5.53
C ILE A 141 -1.21 5.80 -4.82
N ARG A 142 -1.12 6.30 -3.59
CA ARG A 142 -2.23 6.97 -2.89
C ARG A 142 -1.85 8.41 -2.64
N TYR A 143 -2.77 9.34 -2.87
CA TYR A 143 -2.55 10.77 -2.70
C TYR A 143 -3.87 11.51 -2.42
N LEU A 144 -3.78 12.76 -1.98
CA LEU A 144 -4.94 13.65 -1.86
C LEU A 144 -5.05 14.51 -3.12
N ASP A 145 -6.25 14.60 -3.70
CA ASP A 145 -6.51 15.55 -4.78
C ASP A 145 -6.64 16.99 -4.26
N TYR A 146 -6.79 17.96 -5.17
CA TYR A 146 -6.87 19.39 -4.82
C TYR A 146 -8.09 19.75 -3.95
N GLN A 147 -9.07 18.85 -3.84
CA GLN A 147 -10.25 19.00 -2.98
C GLN A 147 -10.07 18.28 -1.63
N GLY A 148 -8.92 17.64 -1.41
CA GLY A 148 -8.63 16.86 -0.21
C GLY A 148 -9.23 15.45 -0.21
N ASN A 149 -9.71 14.94 -1.36
CA ASN A 149 -10.20 13.57 -1.42
C ASN A 149 -9.03 12.60 -1.62
N GLU A 150 -9.05 11.48 -0.89
CA GLU A 150 -8.10 10.38 -1.15
C GLU A 150 -8.37 9.75 -2.51
N ARG A 151 -7.30 9.61 -3.29
CA ARG A 151 -7.24 8.90 -4.55
C ARG A 151 -6.21 7.79 -4.44
N ALA A 152 -6.49 6.67 -5.11
CA ALA A 152 -5.52 5.60 -5.28
C ALA A 152 -5.53 5.15 -6.74
N GLU A 153 -4.33 5.01 -7.30
CA GLU A 153 -4.13 4.59 -8.68
C GLU A 153 -3.13 3.45 -8.74
N PHE A 154 -3.24 2.63 -9.78
CA PHE A 154 -2.36 1.50 -10.00
C PHE A 154 -2.01 1.37 -11.48
N VAL A 155 -0.72 1.22 -11.77
CA VAL A 155 -0.20 1.00 -13.11
C VAL A 155 0.53 -0.33 -13.14
N SER A 156 0.00 -1.29 -13.88
CA SER A 156 0.59 -2.62 -14.10
C SER A 156 1.59 -2.65 -15.27
N TYR A 157 2.58 -3.53 -15.23
CA TYR A 157 3.54 -3.78 -16.31
C TYR A 157 4.16 -5.19 -16.25
#